data_AF-H2YK73-F1
#
_entry.id   AF-H2YK73-F1
#
_cell.length_a   1.000
_cell.length_b   1.000
_cell.length_c   1.000
_cell.angle_alpha   90.00
_cell.angle_beta   90.00
_cell.angle_gamma   90.00
#
_symmetry.space_group_name_H-M   'P 1'
#
loop_
_entity.id
_entity.type
_entity.pdbx_description
1 polymer ?
#
loop_
_entity_poly.entity_id
_entity_poly.type
_entity_poly.pdbx_seq_one_letter_code
_entity_poly.pdbx_strand_id
1 'polypeptide(L)'
;MRTLSTLIKELGHNGRWMDYLKVDTDAPGGGGFEDMIMKELLDTGLHSCVRQYSMEIHIMGPLTNSKWSNRTRNIYDQMTNLNDHGWRLYNKTDNKGSTVVTESSDFSIEKMGPKVVQGGEEISWKTSFVNFDVKGLCSVK
;
A
#
# COMPACT_ATOMS: atom_id res chain seq x y z
N MET A 1 -18.84 2.36 -7.42
CA MET A 1 -17.46 1.86 -7.25
C MET A 1 -17.47 0.90 -6.07
N ARG A 2 -16.89 -0.30 -6.19
CA ARG A 2 -16.80 -1.26 -5.08
C ARG A 2 -15.68 -0.83 -4.12
N THR A 3 -15.92 -0.98 -2.82
CA THR A 3 -14.93 -0.79 -1.75
C THR A 3 -14.52 -2.15 -1.15
N LEU A 4 -13.43 -2.22 -0.40
CA LEU A 4 -13.01 -3.44 0.30
C LEU A 4 -14.12 -4.00 1.19
N SER A 5 -14.83 -3.14 1.92
CA SER A 5 -15.95 -3.50 2.78
C SER A 5 -17.09 -4.16 1.99
N THR A 6 -17.42 -3.61 0.82
CA THR A 6 -18.42 -4.22 -0.07
C THR A 6 -17.95 -5.56 -0.63
N LEU A 7 -16.66 -5.67 -1.01
CA LEU A 7 -16.08 -6.91 -1.51
C LEU A 7 -16.07 -8.01 -0.44
N ILE A 8 -15.77 -7.69 0.82
CA ILE A 8 -15.84 -8.64 1.94
C ILE A 8 -17.25 -9.21 2.09
N LYS A 9 -18.30 -8.39 1.92
CA LYS A 9 -19.70 -8.85 1.94
C LYS A 9 -20.03 -9.71 0.71
N GLU A 10 -19.77 -9.19 -0.49
CA GLU A 10 -20.14 -9.84 -1.76
C GLU A 10 -19.45 -11.20 -1.94
N LEU A 11 -18.22 -11.35 -1.48
CA LEU A 11 -17.44 -12.58 -1.58
C LEU A 11 -17.63 -13.53 -0.38
N GLY A 12 -18.49 -13.20 0.58
CA GLY A 12 -18.79 -14.08 1.72
C GLY A 12 -17.68 -14.18 2.77
N HIS A 13 -16.80 -13.18 2.84
CA HIS A 13 -15.73 -13.07 3.85
C HIS A 13 -16.16 -12.35 5.13
N ASN A 14 -17.40 -11.83 5.19
CA ASN A 14 -17.94 -11.24 6.41
C ASN A 14 -18.06 -12.29 7.53
N GLY A 15 -17.57 -11.96 8.72
CA GLY A 15 -17.49 -12.88 9.85
C GLY A 15 -16.40 -13.95 9.73
N ARG A 16 -15.36 -13.73 8.89
CA ARG A 16 -14.23 -14.67 8.73
C ARG A 16 -12.90 -14.04 9.12
N TRP A 17 -11.93 -14.88 9.47
CA TRP A 17 -10.54 -14.44 9.58
C TRP A 17 -9.99 -14.10 8.20
N MET A 18 -9.22 -13.01 8.12
CA MET A 18 -8.45 -12.66 6.93
C MET A 18 -6.97 -12.78 7.26
N ASP A 19 -6.39 -13.93 6.90
CA ASP A 19 -4.97 -14.20 7.19
C ASP A 19 -4.04 -13.31 6.36
N TYR A 20 -4.41 -13.03 5.11
CA TYR A 20 -3.57 -12.31 4.17
C TYR A 20 -4.41 -11.45 3.23
N LEU A 21 -4.12 -10.15 3.20
CA LEU A 21 -4.63 -9.20 2.21
C LEU A 21 -3.45 -8.75 1.34
N LYS A 22 -3.56 -8.93 0.02
CA LYS A 22 -2.62 -8.38 -0.95
C LYS A 22 -3.31 -7.34 -1.82
N VAL A 23 -2.68 -6.19 -1.99
CA VAL A 23 -3.14 -5.10 -2.86
C VAL A 23 -2.03 -4.76 -3.83
N ASP A 24 -2.32 -4.86 -5.12
CA ASP A 24 -1.38 -4.59 -6.20
C ASP A 24 -2.23 -4.04 -7.33
N THR A 25 -2.46 -2.73 -7.28
CA THR A 25 -3.52 -2.09 -8.06
C THR A 25 -2.97 -0.96 -8.89
N ASP A 26 -2.98 -1.12 -10.21
CA ASP A 26 -2.77 0.00 -11.10
C ASP A 26 -4.02 0.89 -11.11
N ALA A 27 -3.84 2.21 -11.03
CA ALA A 27 -4.92 3.16 -11.24
C ALA A 27 -4.67 4.03 -12.47
N PRO A 28 -5.73 4.31 -13.26
CA PRO A 28 -5.63 5.27 -14.34
C PRO A 28 -5.21 6.65 -13.78
N GLY A 29 -4.19 7.24 -14.40
CA GLY A 29 -3.62 8.52 -13.95
C GLY A 29 -2.39 8.39 -13.05
N GLY A 30 -1.83 7.18 -12.88
CA GLY A 30 -0.47 6.92 -12.42
C GLY A 30 -0.31 6.53 -10.95
N GLY A 31 -1.34 6.59 -10.12
CA GLY A 31 -1.16 6.51 -8.68
C GLY A 31 -2.01 5.49 -7.96
N GLY A 32 -2.13 4.26 -8.45
CA GLY A 32 -2.80 3.11 -7.80
C GLY A 32 -4.07 3.34 -6.94
N PHE A 33 -4.50 2.31 -6.21
CA PHE A 33 -5.57 2.41 -5.21
C PHE A 33 -5.08 2.11 -3.78
N GLU A 34 -3.77 1.97 -3.57
CA GLU A 34 -3.19 1.49 -2.31
C GLU A 34 -3.52 2.40 -1.12
N ASP A 35 -3.42 3.72 -1.31
CA ASP A 35 -3.73 4.71 -0.27
C ASP A 35 -5.23 4.81 0.02
N MET A 36 -6.08 4.48 -0.95
CA MET A 36 -7.52 4.35 -0.74
C MET A 36 -7.85 3.09 0.06
N ILE A 37 -7.24 1.95 -0.25
CA ILE A 37 -7.47 0.71 0.50
C ILE A 37 -6.89 0.81 1.93
N MET A 38 -5.70 1.40 2.10
CA MET A 38 -5.16 1.71 3.43
C MET A 38 -6.09 2.61 4.23
N LYS A 39 -6.59 3.69 3.60
CA LYS A 39 -7.58 4.56 4.24
C LYS A 39 -8.82 3.79 4.65
N GLU A 40 -9.35 2.94 3.78
CA GLU A 40 -10.53 2.14 4.11
C GLU A 40 -10.27 1.18 5.27
N LEU A 41 -9.11 0.50 5.30
CA LEU A 41 -8.72 -0.36 6.43
C LEU A 41 -8.73 0.40 7.76
N LEU A 42 -8.19 1.62 7.76
CA LEU A 42 -8.14 2.49 8.94
C LEU A 42 -9.55 3.00 9.33
N ASP A 43 -10.27 3.60 8.38
CA ASP A 43 -11.57 4.25 8.60
C ASP A 43 -12.67 3.25 9.03
N THR A 44 -12.63 2.01 8.53
CA THR A 44 -13.66 1.00 8.79
C THR A 44 -13.34 0.08 9.98
N GLY A 45 -12.15 0.17 10.54
CA GLY A 45 -11.67 -0.74 11.57
C GLY A 45 -11.21 -2.11 11.06
N LEU A 46 -11.23 -2.35 9.73
CA LEU A 46 -10.77 -3.61 9.13
C LEU A 46 -9.29 -3.90 9.39
N HIS A 47 -8.47 -2.88 9.66
CA HIS A 47 -7.08 -3.06 10.12
C HIS A 47 -6.98 -3.93 11.38
N SER A 48 -8.04 -4.07 12.18
CA SER A 48 -8.04 -4.88 13.40
C SER A 48 -8.26 -6.39 13.15
N CYS A 49 -8.69 -6.80 11.96
CA CYS A 49 -9.04 -8.19 11.67
C CYS A 49 -8.10 -8.90 10.67
N VAL A 50 -7.34 -8.12 9.89
CA VAL A 50 -6.37 -8.63 8.92
C VAL A 50 -5.05 -8.97 9.62
N ARG A 51 -4.51 -10.18 9.42
CA ARG A 51 -3.26 -10.63 10.06
C ARG A 51 -2.00 -10.20 9.32
N GLN A 52 -2.03 -10.23 7.99
CA GLN A 52 -0.93 -9.82 7.14
C GLN A 52 -1.44 -8.97 5.98
N TYR A 53 -0.71 -7.90 5.67
CA TYR A 53 -1.08 -6.96 4.63
C TYR A 53 0.13 -6.64 3.76
N SER A 54 0.04 -6.95 2.48
CA SER A 54 1.09 -6.68 1.51
C SER A 54 0.58 -5.78 0.40
N MET A 55 1.41 -4.81 -0.01
CA MET A 55 1.08 -3.88 -1.07
C MET A 55 2.23 -3.68 -2.05
N GLU A 56 1.90 -3.36 -3.30
CA GLU A 56 2.79 -2.65 -4.22
C GLU A 56 2.34 -1.19 -4.30
N ILE A 57 3.08 -0.28 -3.66
CA ILE A 57 2.76 1.15 -3.59
C ILE A 57 3.43 1.88 -4.75
N HIS A 58 2.62 2.43 -5.63
CA HIS A 58 3.07 3.23 -6.77
C HIS A 58 3.38 4.67 -6.34
N ILE A 59 4.65 5.04 -6.26
CA ILE A 59 5.09 6.42 -5.95
C ILE A 59 5.46 7.12 -7.26
N MET A 60 4.65 8.09 -7.66
CA MET A 60 4.87 8.86 -8.88
C MET A 60 5.71 10.11 -8.65
N GLY A 61 6.60 10.37 -9.60
CA GLY A 61 7.30 11.65 -9.73
C GLY A 61 6.62 12.61 -10.72
N PRO A 62 7.08 13.88 -10.77
CA PRO A 62 8.06 14.44 -9.85
C PRO A 62 7.40 14.80 -8.51
N LEU A 63 8.07 14.53 -7.38
CA LEU A 63 7.57 14.94 -6.06
C LEU A 63 7.61 16.46 -5.84
N THR A 64 8.21 17.23 -6.75
CA THR A 64 8.01 18.69 -6.81
C THR A 64 6.57 19.07 -7.18
N ASN A 65 5.80 18.17 -7.80
CA ASN A 65 4.37 18.34 -8.00
C ASN A 65 3.63 18.09 -6.67
N SER A 66 2.77 19.04 -6.28
CA SER A 66 2.00 18.96 -5.03
C SER A 66 1.04 17.77 -4.99
N LYS A 67 0.49 17.34 -6.13
CA LYS A 67 -0.35 16.13 -6.22
C LYS A 67 0.40 14.92 -5.70
N TRP A 68 1.63 14.73 -6.18
CA TRP A 68 2.42 13.54 -5.88
C TRP A 68 3.05 13.60 -4.49
N SER A 69 3.62 14.73 -4.10
CA SER A 69 4.15 14.87 -2.74
C SER A 69 3.06 14.75 -1.66
N ASN A 70 1.86 15.31 -1.87
CA ASN A 70 0.77 15.16 -0.92
C ASN A 70 0.33 13.70 -0.79
N ARG A 71 0.24 12.96 -1.91
CA ARG A 71 -0.08 11.53 -1.86
C ARG A 71 0.99 10.72 -1.13
N THR A 72 2.27 10.97 -1.39
CA THR A 72 3.38 10.30 -0.68
C THR A 72 3.34 10.58 0.83
N ARG A 73 3.05 11.81 1.25
CA ARG A 73 2.87 12.15 2.67
C ARG A 73 1.68 11.41 3.27
N ASN A 74 0.54 11.40 2.57
CA ASN A 74 -0.65 10.68 3.03
C ASN A 74 -0.38 9.17 3.21
N ILE A 75 0.34 8.54 2.27
CA ILE A 75 0.77 7.14 2.40
C ILE A 75 1.64 6.95 3.65
N TYR A 76 2.63 7.82 3.85
CA TYR A 76 3.48 7.76 5.03
C TYR A 76 2.69 7.88 6.34
N ASP A 77 1.74 8.80 6.41
CA ASP A 77 0.87 9.00 7.58
C ASP A 77 -0.02 7.77 7.83
N GLN A 78 -0.58 7.17 6.78
CA GLN A 78 -1.38 5.95 6.87
C GLN A 78 -0.55 4.75 7.35
N MET A 79 0.66 4.56 6.81
CA MET A 79 1.57 3.51 7.27
C MET A 79 1.98 3.70 8.73
N THR A 80 2.16 4.96 9.16
CA THR A 80 2.44 5.30 10.55
C THR A 80 1.24 4.98 11.44
N ASN A 81 0.03 5.33 11.02
CA ASN A 81 -1.21 5.03 11.74
C ASN A 81 -1.43 3.51 11.88
N LEU A 82 -1.10 2.72 10.86
CA LEU A 82 -1.09 1.25 10.99
C LEU A 82 -0.14 0.79 12.11
N ASN A 83 1.03 1.39 12.27
CA ASN A 83 1.95 1.03 13.36
C ASN A 83 1.35 1.28 14.75
N ASP A 84 0.54 2.33 14.90
CA ASP A 84 -0.18 2.64 16.15
C ASP A 84 -1.24 1.57 16.48
N HIS A 85 -1.68 0.82 15.47
CA HIS A 85 -2.64 -0.28 15.59
C HIS A 85 -1.98 -1.67 15.58
N GLY A 86 -0.71 -1.76 16.02
CA GLY A 86 0.00 -3.04 16.19
C GLY A 86 0.62 -3.63 14.93
N TRP A 87 0.56 -2.94 13.79
CA TRP A 87 1.21 -3.39 12.57
C TRP A 87 2.71 -3.15 12.60
N ARG A 88 3.50 -4.04 12.01
CA ARG A 88 4.95 -3.88 11.83
C ARG A 88 5.35 -4.27 10.42
N LEU A 89 6.11 -3.40 9.77
CA LEU A 89 6.70 -3.65 8.45
C LEU A 89 7.81 -4.69 8.59
N TYR A 90 7.76 -5.78 7.82
CA TYR A 90 8.72 -6.90 7.95
C TYR A 90 9.36 -7.35 6.64
N ASN A 91 8.96 -6.80 5.49
CA ASN A 91 9.62 -7.09 4.23
C ASN A 91 9.82 -5.82 3.38
N LYS A 92 11.03 -5.68 2.83
CA LYS A 92 11.47 -4.59 1.94
C LYS A 92 12.17 -5.15 0.69
N THR A 93 11.87 -6.37 0.24
CA THR A 93 12.51 -6.92 -0.95
C THR A 93 11.96 -6.30 -2.24
N ASP A 94 12.91 -5.83 -3.07
CA ASP A 94 12.80 -5.52 -4.48
C ASP A 94 11.71 -4.53 -4.90
N ASN A 95 11.93 -3.26 -4.55
CA ASN A 95 11.25 -2.11 -5.16
C ASN A 95 11.73 -1.95 -6.60
N LYS A 96 11.20 -2.76 -7.52
CA LYS A 96 11.53 -2.69 -8.95
C LYS A 96 10.59 -1.69 -9.60
N GLY A 97 11.12 -0.63 -10.19
CA GLY A 97 10.33 0.26 -11.03
C GLY A 97 9.78 -0.50 -12.25
N SER A 98 8.49 -0.40 -12.50
CA SER A 98 7.76 -1.08 -13.59
C SER A 98 8.32 -0.81 -14.99
N THR A 99 9.12 0.25 -15.17
CA THR A 99 9.66 0.73 -16.46
C THR A 99 11.11 0.36 -16.74
N VAL A 100 11.86 -0.22 -15.80
CA VAL A 100 13.26 -0.64 -16.03
C VAL A 100 13.29 -2.13 -16.42
N VAL A 101 12.77 -2.43 -17.62
CA VAL A 101 12.93 -3.72 -18.31
C VAL A 101 14.29 -3.79 -19.02
N THR A 102 15.34 -3.25 -18.39
CA THR A 102 16.72 -3.56 -18.76
C THR A 102 17.50 -3.88 -17.50
N GLU A 103 17.83 -5.16 -17.39
CA GLU A 103 18.62 -5.79 -16.34
C GLU A 103 19.90 -4.99 -16.06
N SER A 104 19.86 -4.16 -15.02
CA SER A 104 21.09 -3.67 -14.42
C SER A 104 21.21 -4.29 -13.05
N SER A 105 22.22 -5.13 -12.87
CA SER A 105 22.61 -5.70 -11.57
C SER A 105 22.99 -4.62 -10.55
N ASP A 106 23.10 -3.37 -10.97
CA ASP A 106 23.44 -2.21 -10.15
C ASP A 106 22.21 -1.37 -9.69
N PHE A 107 20.99 -1.84 -9.95
CA PHE A 107 19.77 -1.16 -9.52
C PHE A 107 19.76 -0.96 -8.01
N SER A 108 19.57 0.28 -7.56
CA SER A 108 19.30 0.59 -6.16
C SER A 108 18.20 1.65 -6.07
N ILE A 109 17.37 1.55 -5.04
CA ILE A 109 16.33 2.55 -4.79
C ILE A 109 16.92 3.95 -4.54
N GLU A 110 18.14 4.01 -4.01
CA GLU A 110 18.87 5.26 -3.79
C GLU A 110 19.12 6.00 -5.11
N LYS A 111 19.41 5.28 -6.21
CA LYS A 111 19.54 5.86 -7.56
C LYS A 111 18.21 6.35 -8.13
N MET A 112 17.08 5.77 -7.70
CA MET A 112 15.74 6.20 -8.12
C MET A 112 15.24 7.43 -7.37
N GLY A 113 15.74 7.68 -6.16
CA GLY A 113 15.36 8.82 -5.32
C GLY A 113 15.39 10.17 -6.07
N PRO A 114 16.53 10.58 -6.67
CA PRO A 114 16.60 11.83 -7.43
C PRO A 114 15.64 11.85 -8.63
N LYS A 115 15.44 10.70 -9.29
CA LYS A 115 14.59 10.57 -10.48
C LYS A 115 13.10 10.70 -10.16
N VAL A 116 12.63 10.19 -9.02
CA VAL A 116 11.23 10.38 -8.59
C VAL A 116 11.02 11.76 -7.96
N VAL A 117 12.04 12.33 -7.31
CA VAL A 117 11.93 13.66 -6.69
C VAL A 117 11.86 14.75 -7.75
N GLN A 118 12.76 14.71 -8.73
CA GLN A 118 12.93 15.76 -9.74
C GLN A 118 12.33 15.40 -11.10
N GLY A 119 12.28 14.12 -11.45
CA GLY A 119 11.79 13.61 -12.73
C GLY A 119 10.41 12.95 -12.65
N GLY A 120 9.82 12.65 -13.81
CA GLY A 120 8.50 12.02 -13.93
C GLY A 120 8.50 10.50 -13.75
N GLU A 121 9.54 9.94 -13.14
CA GLU A 121 9.69 8.48 -12.98
C GLU A 121 8.80 7.94 -11.86
N GLU A 122 8.54 6.64 -11.90
CA GLU A 122 7.74 5.91 -10.93
C GLU A 122 8.61 4.94 -10.11
N ILE A 123 8.27 4.78 -8.83
CA ILE A 123 8.80 3.70 -7.97
C ILE A 123 7.63 2.83 -7.53
N SER A 124 7.67 1.55 -7.88
CA SER A 124 6.81 0.53 -7.27
C SER A 124 7.47 0.03 -5.99
N TRP A 125 6.92 0.42 -4.83
CA TRP A 125 7.41 0.02 -3.52
C TRP A 125 6.61 -1.14 -2.95
N LYS A 126 7.22 -2.33 -2.92
CA LYS A 126 6.65 -3.51 -2.27
C LYS A 126 6.82 -3.45 -0.76
N THR A 127 5.72 -3.52 -0.04
CA THR A 127 5.69 -3.48 1.42
C THR A 127 4.87 -4.65 1.96
N SER A 128 5.29 -5.21 3.10
CA SER A 128 4.52 -6.21 3.83
C SER A 128 4.53 -5.94 5.31
N PHE A 129 3.35 -6.01 5.93
CA PHE A 129 3.11 -5.80 7.34
C PHE A 129 2.51 -7.03 8.01
N VAL A 130 2.92 -7.30 9.24
CA VAL A 130 2.24 -8.24 10.15
C VAL A 130 1.52 -7.43 11.21
N ASN A 131 0.28 -7.81 11.51
CA ASN A 131 -0.49 -7.26 12.62
C ASN A 131 -0.27 -8.09 13.89
N PHE A 132 0.30 -7.48 14.93
CA PHE A 132 0.52 -8.11 16.23
C PHE A 132 -0.66 -7.92 17.20
N ASP A 133 -1.68 -7.15 16.82
CA ASP A 133 -2.82 -6.78 17.67
C ASP A 133 -4.17 -7.09 17.02
N VAL A 134 -4.29 -8.28 16.43
CA VAL A 134 -5.52 -8.73 15.75
C VAL A 134 -6.63 -8.98 16.78
N LYS A 135 -7.78 -8.34 16.58
CA LYS A 135 -8.90 -8.32 17.53
C LYS A 135 -9.99 -9.37 17.26
N GLY A 136 -10.08 -9.91 16.05
CA GLY A 136 -11.08 -10.91 15.72
C GLY A 136 -11.39 -11.05 14.24
N LEU A 137 -12.58 -11.57 13.96
CA LEU A 137 -13.10 -11.79 12.61
C LEU A 137 -13.37 -10.46 11.90
N CYS A 138 -13.16 -10.43 10.58
CA CYS A 138 -13.53 -9.28 9.76
C CYS A 138 -15.04 -9.18 9.66
N SER A 139 -15.62 -8.19 10.35
CA SER A 139 -17.06 -7.92 10.34
C SER A 139 -17.32 -6.52 9.82
N VAL A 140 -18.08 -6.43 8.74
CA VAL A 140 -18.49 -5.18 8.10
C VAL A 140 -19.98 -4.97 8.31
N LYS A 141 -20.34 -3.82 8.90
CA LYS A 141 -21.74 -3.40 9.11
C LYS A 141 -22.40 -3.09 7.78
#